data_AF-A0A558QXM5-F1
#
_entry.id   AF-A0A558QXM5-F1
#
_cell.length_a   1.000
_cell.length_b   1.000
_cell.length_c   1.000
_cell.angle_alpha   90.00
_cell.angle_beta   90.00
_cell.angle_gamma   90.00
#
_symmetry.space_group_name_H-M   'P 1'
#
loop_
_entity.id
_entity.type
_entity.pdbx_description
1 polymer ?
#
loop_
_entity_poly.entity_id
_entity_poly.type
_entity_poly.pdbx_seq_one_letter_code
_entity_poly.pdbx_strand_id
1 'polypeptide(L)' 'MANNLPPRERPGAAAIVAALLLPPLGIFLVRGLGLPFWIGVGLTCLGIIPGIVFALLTIFRAPPVETRPKKVTA' A
#
# COMPACT_ATOMS: atom_id res chain seq x y z
N MET A 1 -22.78 -35.34 -1.70
CA MET A 1 -22.85 -33.94 -2.18
C MET A 1 -21.77 -33.12 -1.48
N ALA A 2 -20.50 -33.45 -1.71
CA ALA A 2 -19.38 -32.79 -1.05
C ALA A 2 -19.06 -31.49 -1.81
N ASN A 3 -19.18 -30.36 -1.11
CA ASN A 3 -18.82 -29.02 -1.56
C ASN A 3 -17.33 -28.98 -1.92
N ASN A 4 -17.03 -29.02 -3.21
CA ASN A 4 -15.72 -28.73 -3.78
C ASN A 4 -15.69 -27.28 -4.25
N LEU A 5 -15.80 -26.34 -3.30
CA LEU A 5 -15.48 -24.94 -3.59
C LEU A 5 -13.95 -24.85 -3.73
N PRO A 6 -13.42 -24.32 -4.86
CA PRO A 6 -11.99 -24.18 -5.04
C PRO A 6 -11.41 -23.32 -3.89
N PRO A 7 -10.17 -23.59 -3.43
CA PRO A 7 -9.54 -22.81 -2.38
C PRO A 7 -9.60 -21.33 -2.75
N ARG A 8 -10.15 -20.50 -1.87
CA ARG A 8 -10.08 -19.04 -2.01
C ARG A 8 -8.63 -18.63 -1.77
N GLU A 9 -7.79 -18.75 -2.79
CA GLU A 9 -6.42 -18.25 -2.77
C GLU A 9 -6.48 -16.74 -2.57
N ARG A 10 -6.22 -16.30 -1.34
CA ARG A 10 -6.17 -14.89 -1.00
C ARG A 10 -4.88 -14.36 -1.65
N PRO A 11 -4.95 -13.42 -2.60
CA PRO A 11 -3.74 -12.84 -3.16
C PRO A 11 -2.97 -12.18 -2.01
N GLY A 12 -1.81 -12.75 -1.69
CA GLY A 12 -0.94 -12.23 -0.64
C GLY A 12 -0.33 -10.89 -1.05
N ALA A 13 0.26 -10.18 -0.08
CA ALA A 13 0.98 -8.93 -0.36
C ALA A 13 2.01 -9.09 -1.50
N ALA A 14 2.62 -10.27 -1.64
CA ALA A 14 3.52 -10.60 -2.74
C ALA A 14 2.82 -10.59 -4.12
N ALA A 15 1.55 -11.03 -4.23
CA ALA A 15 0.80 -10.96 -5.48
C ALA A 15 0.41 -9.53 -5.84
N ILE A 16 0.17 -8.68 -4.83
CA ILE A 16 -0.12 -7.25 -5.02
C ILE A 16 1.13 -6.51 -5.48
N VAL A 17 2.27 -6.76 -4.80
CA VAL A 17 3.56 -6.19 -5.21
C VAL A 17 3.95 -6.70 -6.59
N ALA A 18 3.76 -8.00 -6.87
CA ALA A 18 3.99 -8.56 -8.19
C ALA A 18 3.08 -7.91 -9.23
N ALA A 19 1.77 -7.73 -8.99
CA ALA A 19 0.86 -7.06 -9.92
C ALA A 19 1.16 -5.56 -10.12
N LEU A 20 1.80 -4.91 -9.14
CA LEU A 20 2.27 -3.53 -9.24
C LEU A 20 3.61 -3.42 -9.97
N LEU A 21 4.47 -4.44 -9.82
CA LEU A 21 5.74 -4.57 -10.54
C LEU A 21 5.59 -5.20 -11.94
N LEU A 22 4.54 -5.96 -12.20
CA LEU A 22 4.27 -6.62 -13.47
C LEU A 22 4.11 -5.61 -14.61
N PRO A 23 3.43 -4.45 -14.46
CA PRO A 23 3.41 -3.43 -15.49
C PRO A 23 4.82 -2.90 -15.83
N PRO A 24 5.66 -2.43 -14.89
CA PRO A 24 7.01 -1.98 -15.22
C PRO A 24 7.93 -3.11 -15.71
N LEU A 25 7.79 -4.34 -15.21
CA LEU A 25 8.59 -5.49 -15.67
C LEU A 25 8.19 -5.91 -17.09
N GLY A 26 6.89 -5.93 -17.41
CA GLY A 26 6.40 -6.19 -18.77
C GLY A 26 6.82 -5.10 -19.75
N ILE A 27 6.80 -3.84 -19.34
CA ILE A 27 7.31 -2.71 -20.14
C ILE A 27 8.83 -2.79 -20.29
N PHE A 28 9.58 -3.17 -19.25
CA PHE A 28 11.02 -3.34 -19.33
C PHE A 28 11.43 -4.45 -20.31
N LEU A 29 10.69 -5.57 -20.31
CA LEU A 29 10.94 -6.67 -21.24
C LEU A 29 10.59 -6.32 -22.69
N VAL A 30 9.61 -5.45 -22.94
CA VAL A 30 9.16 -5.08 -24.30
C VAL A 30 9.83 -3.80 -24.84
N ARG A 31 10.11 -2.81 -24.00
CA ARG A 31 10.63 -1.47 -24.38
C ARG A 31 11.99 -1.12 -23.77
N GLY A 32 12.56 -1.94 -22.89
CA GLY A 32 13.82 -1.65 -22.18
C GLY A 32 13.68 -0.58 -21.07
N LEU A 33 14.82 0.01 -20.64
CA LEU A 33 14.91 1.11 -19.65
C LEU A 33 14.45 2.48 -20.23
N GLY A 34 13.34 2.49 -20.96
CA GLY A 34 12.79 3.69 -21.58
C GLY A 34 11.93 4.54 -20.64
N LEU A 35 11.54 5.72 -21.12
CA LEU A 35 10.56 6.61 -20.48
C LEU A 35 9.30 5.90 -19.92
N PRO A 36 8.71 4.89 -20.59
CA PRO A 36 7.52 4.20 -20.09
C PRO A 36 7.77 3.37 -18.81
N PHE A 37 8.98 2.84 -18.62
CA PHE A 37 9.37 2.15 -17.38
C PHE A 37 9.42 3.15 -16.22
N TRP A 38 10.08 4.28 -16.43
CA TRP A 38 10.17 5.37 -15.44
C TRP A 38 8.82 5.99 -15.11
N ILE A 39 7.89 6.06 -16.07
CA ILE A 39 6.51 6.49 -15.82
C ILE A 39 5.80 5.50 -14.89
N GLY A 40 5.94 4.19 -15.11
CA GLY A 40 5.34 3.18 -14.22
C GLY A 40 5.91 3.22 -12.79
N VAL A 41 7.22 3.41 -12.65
CA VAL A 41 7.89 3.60 -11.35
C VAL A 41 7.44 4.90 -10.69
N GLY A 42 7.37 5.99 -11.46
CA GLY A 42 6.91 7.29 -11.02
C GLY A 42 5.48 7.25 -10.50
N LEU A 43 4.56 6.59 -11.21
CA LEU A 43 3.16 6.44 -10.81
C LEU A 43 3.03 5.67 -9.48
N THR A 44 3.89 4.67 -9.27
CA THR A 44 3.95 3.90 -8.02
C THR A 44 4.43 4.76 -6.86
N CYS A 45 5.51 5.53 -7.06
CA CYS A 45 6.01 6.47 -6.04
C CYS A 45 5.03 7.61 -5.76
N LEU A 46 4.34 8.12 -6.79
CA LEU A 46 3.36 9.20 -6.67
C LEU A 46 2.12 8.78 -5.86
N GLY A 47 1.82 7.48 -5.74
CA GLY A 47 0.79 6.99 -4.82
C GLY A 47 1.27 6.84 -3.38
N ILE A 48 2.54 6.45 -3.18
CA ILE A 48 3.11 6.21 -1.85
C ILE A 48 3.41 7.52 -1.10
N ILE A 49 4.04 8.49 -1.77
CA ILE A 49 4.44 9.76 -1.15
C ILE A 49 3.26 10.54 -0.54
N PRO A 50 2.14 10.80 -1.25
CA PRO A 50 1.01 11.52 -0.66
C PRO A 50 0.35 10.74 0.48
N GLY A 51 0.33 9.40 0.43
CA GLY A 51 -0.16 8.57 1.54
C GLY A 51 0.67 8.73 2.81
N ILE A 52 2.00 8.72 2.69
CA ILE A 52 2.91 8.94 3.81
C ILE A 52 2.77 10.37 4.35
N VAL A 53 2.75 11.38 3.48
CA VAL A 53 2.57 12.78 3.88
C VAL A 53 1.25 12.99 4.62
N PHE A 54 0.15 12.41 4.12
CA PHE A 54 -1.15 12.47 4.77
C PHE A 54 -1.11 11.86 6.18
N ALA A 55 -0.53 10.66 6.33
CA ALA A 55 -0.40 10.00 7.63
C ALA A 55 0.44 10.83 8.61
N LEU A 56 1.57 11.37 8.16
CA LEU A 56 2.42 12.24 8.98
C LEU A 56 1.68 13.50 9.40
N LEU A 57 0.99 14.18 8.48
CA LEU A 57 0.18 15.36 8.82
C LEU A 57 -0.89 15.04 9.86
N THR A 58 -1.57 13.89 9.75
CA THR A 58 -2.57 13.47 10.74
C THR A 58 -1.94 13.23 12.11
N ILE A 59 -0.80 12.53 12.17
CA ILE A 59 -0.11 12.23 13.44
C ILE A 59 0.44 13.51 14.08
N PHE A 60 1.12 14.38 13.33
CA PHE A 60 1.70 15.61 13.87
C PHE A 60 0.63 16.64 14.27
N ARG A 61 -0.57 16.57 13.70
CA ARG A 61 -1.70 17.42 14.09
C ARG A 61 -2.58 16.80 15.17
N ALA A 62 -2.37 15.53 15.52
CA ALA A 62 -3.12 14.90 16.60
C ALA A 62 -2.63 15.48 17.94
N PRO A 63 -3.51 16.12 18.74
CA PRO A 63 -3.14 16.54 20.08
C PRO A 63 -2.73 15.30 20.89
N PRO A 64 -1.76 15.43 21.82
CA PRO A 64 -1.40 14.33 22.69
C PRO A 64 -2.66 13.80 23.36
N VAL A 65 -2.91 12.49 23.25
CA VAL A 65 -4.02 11.84 23.96
C VAL A 65 -3.73 12.03 25.44
N GLU A 66 -4.37 13.05 26.01
CA GLU A 66 -4.31 13.29 27.44
C GLU A 66 -5.05 12.13 28.09
N THR A 67 -4.28 11.13 28.49
CA THR A 67 -4.71 10.05 29.35
C THR A 67 -5.00 10.65 30.71
N ARG A 68 -6.11 11.41 30.83
CA ARG A 68 -6.60 11.81 32.14
C ARG A 68 -6.80 10.50 32.92
N PRO A 69 -6.12 10.31 34.05
CA PRO A 69 -6.50 9.25 34.96
C PRO A 69 -7.95 9.54 35.33
N LYS A 70 -8.85 8.62 34.97
CA LYS A 70 -10.20 8.62 35.49
C LYS A 70 -10.02 8.58 37.00
N LYS A 71 -10.17 9.72 37.66
CA LYS A 71 -10.30 9.77 39.12
C LYS A 71 -11.57 8.99 39.41
N VAL A 72 -11.40 7.70 39.64
CA VAL A 72 -12.40 6.85 40.23
C VAL A 72 -12.55 7.41 41.63
N THR A 73 -13.63 8.15 41.80
CA THR A 73 -14.17 8.59 43.08
C THR A 73 -14.16 7.41 44.04
N ALA A 74 -13.45 7.58 45.15
CA ALA A 74 -13.68 6.88 46.40
C ALA A 74 -13.41 7.88 47.52
#